data_AF-W2C166-F1
#
_entry.id   AF-W2C166-F1
#
_cell.length_a   1.000
_cell.length_b   1.000
_cell.length_c   1.000
_cell.angle_alpha   90.00
_cell.angle_beta   90.00
_cell.angle_gamma   90.00
#
_symmetry.space_group_name_H-M   'P 1'
#
loop_
_entity.id
_entity.type
_entity.pdbx_description
1 polymer ?
#
loop_
_entity_poly.entity_id
_entity_poly.type
_entity_poly.pdbx_seq_one_letter_code
_entity_poly.pdbx_strand_id
1 'polypeptide(L)'
;LWMSSNASVATVQVSTPKQSAALPQLRFAPDADDYALVTIVGKGKAVITAAASDGSGIVARCEVNVLSTVANTVPYAPQAKVYTVGPTLYLSLPTPETVQVYTLAGTLYRTWQAPAGDTSVTLPAGTYIIKVGPLTEKVHVPR
;
A
#
# COMPACT_ATOMS: atom_id res chain seq x y z
N LEU A 1 -22.34 -0.59 -26.01
CA LEU A 1 -21.19 0.31 -26.31
C LEU A 1 -20.61 0.86 -25.02
N TRP A 2 -19.28 0.80 -24.85
CA TRP A 2 -18.59 1.34 -23.67
C TRP A 2 -17.71 2.52 -24.06
N MET A 3 -17.76 3.60 -23.28
CA MET A 3 -17.00 4.84 -23.57
C MET A 3 -16.54 5.52 -22.28
N SER A 4 -15.37 6.16 -22.33
CA SER A 4 -14.90 7.09 -21.30
C SER A 4 -15.12 8.53 -21.74
N SER A 5 -15.59 9.39 -20.84
CA SER A 5 -15.68 10.82 -21.09
C SER A 5 -14.33 11.54 -21.12
N ASN A 6 -13.26 10.92 -20.60
CA ASN A 6 -11.93 11.51 -20.55
C ASN A 6 -10.84 10.42 -20.56
N ALA A 7 -10.29 10.16 -21.75
CA ALA A 7 -9.25 9.14 -21.97
C ALA A 7 -7.91 9.47 -21.29
N SER A 8 -7.63 10.73 -20.97
CA SER A 8 -6.44 11.12 -20.21
C SER A 8 -6.54 10.77 -18.72
N VAL A 9 -7.74 10.46 -18.22
CA VAL A 9 -7.99 10.05 -16.83
C VAL A 9 -8.23 8.54 -16.75
N ALA A 10 -9.09 8.00 -17.63
CA ALA A 10 -9.39 6.57 -17.68
C ALA A 10 -9.68 6.11 -19.11
N THR A 11 -9.07 5.00 -19.54
CA THR A 11 -9.34 4.35 -20.82
C THR A 11 -10.17 3.08 -20.61
N VAL A 12 -10.88 2.65 -21.66
CA VAL A 12 -11.80 1.51 -21.60
C VAL A 12 -11.50 0.56 -22.75
N GLN A 13 -11.37 -0.72 -22.44
CA GLN A 13 -11.20 -1.78 -23.43
C GLN A 13 -12.30 -2.82 -23.24
N VAL A 14 -13.16 -2.97 -24.25
CA VAL A 14 -14.24 -3.97 -24.23
C VAL A 14 -13.63 -5.35 -24.46
N SER A 15 -13.97 -6.28 -23.59
CA SER A 15 -13.63 -7.69 -23.70
C SER A 15 -14.93 -8.48 -23.87
N THR A 16 -15.06 -9.14 -25.02
CA THR A 16 -16.11 -10.12 -25.25
C THR A 16 -15.61 -11.46 -24.70
N PRO A 17 -16.32 -12.14 -23.80
CA PRO A 17 -15.77 -13.31 -23.13
C PRO A 17 -15.74 -14.49 -24.10
N LYS A 18 -14.56 -14.81 -24.64
CA LYS A 18 -14.22 -16.21 -24.91
C LYS A 18 -13.46 -16.72 -23.68
N GLN A 19 -14.23 -17.04 -22.64
CA GLN A 19 -13.80 -17.69 -21.40
C GLN A 19 -12.53 -17.06 -20.80
N SER A 20 -12.70 -15.96 -20.06
CA SER A 20 -11.62 -15.29 -19.34
C SER A 20 -10.78 -16.30 -18.57
N ALA A 21 -9.51 -16.47 -18.96
CA ALA A 21 -8.53 -17.13 -18.12
C ALA A 21 -8.57 -16.45 -16.75
N ALA A 22 -8.62 -17.25 -15.68
CA ALA A 22 -8.82 -16.76 -14.33
C ALA A 22 -7.75 -15.71 -13.96
N LEU A 23 -8.12 -14.43 -14.02
CA LEU A 23 -7.36 -13.38 -13.36
C LEU A 23 -7.65 -13.52 -11.86
N PRO A 24 -6.65 -13.84 -11.02
CA PRO A 24 -6.86 -14.35 -9.65
C PRO A 24 -7.48 -13.35 -8.66
N GLN A 25 -7.85 -12.15 -9.10
CA GLN A 25 -8.24 -11.02 -8.26
C GLN A 25 -9.58 -10.38 -8.66
N LEU A 26 -10.15 -10.71 -9.83
CA LEU A 26 -11.40 -10.12 -10.32
C LEU A 26 -12.39 -11.21 -10.70
N ARG A 27 -13.52 -11.27 -9.99
CA ARG A 27 -14.64 -12.15 -10.32
C ARG A 27 -15.56 -11.41 -11.29
N PHE A 28 -15.65 -11.89 -12.53
CA PHE A 28 -16.66 -11.46 -13.47
C PHE A 28 -18.01 -12.09 -13.11
N ALA A 29 -19.12 -11.38 -13.37
CA ALA A 29 -20.43 -11.99 -13.25
C ALA A 29 -20.55 -13.13 -14.28
N PRO A 30 -21.04 -14.31 -13.89
CA PRO A 30 -21.04 -15.46 -14.81
C PRO A 30 -22.03 -15.29 -15.98
N ASP A 31 -22.95 -14.32 -15.90
CA ASP A 31 -24.10 -14.13 -16.76
C ASP A 31 -24.08 -12.84 -17.60
N ALA A 32 -23.06 -11.99 -17.48
CA ALA A 32 -23.00 -10.79 -18.32
C ALA A 32 -22.43 -11.11 -19.72
N ASP A 33 -23.09 -10.55 -20.74
CA ASP A 33 -22.73 -10.73 -22.15
C ASP A 33 -21.40 -10.04 -22.52
N ASP A 34 -21.10 -8.89 -21.89
CA ASP A 34 -19.95 -8.05 -22.19
C ASP A 34 -19.27 -7.52 -20.92
N TYR A 35 -17.95 -7.34 -21.00
CA TYR A 35 -17.15 -6.68 -19.98
C TYR A 35 -16.30 -5.55 -20.56
N ALA A 36 -15.94 -4.60 -19.70
CA ALA A 36 -14.95 -3.60 -20.05
C ALA A 36 -13.89 -3.46 -18.96
N LEU A 37 -12.63 -3.57 -19.36
CA LEU A 37 -11.49 -3.26 -18.50
C LEU A 37 -11.28 -1.75 -18.52
N VAL A 38 -11.30 -1.14 -17.35
CA VAL A 38 -11.03 0.30 -17.18
C VAL A 38 -9.62 0.47 -16.62
N THR A 39 -8.78 1.18 -17.36
CA THR A 39 -7.40 1.47 -16.97
C THR A 39 -7.28 2.93 -16.57
N ILE A 40 -6.79 3.19 -15.35
CA ILE A 40 -6.52 4.55 -14.88
C ILE A 40 -5.22 5.06 -15.51
N VAL A 41 -5.28 6.26 -16.08
CA VAL A 41 -4.16 6.91 -16.78
C VAL A 41 -3.65 8.13 -16.03
N GLY A 42 -4.55 8.94 -15.47
CA GLY A 42 -4.22 10.27 -14.97
C GLY A 42 -5.12 10.72 -13.82
N LYS A 43 -4.64 11.69 -13.04
CA LYS A 43 -5.44 12.37 -12.02
C LYS A 43 -6.57 13.16 -12.70
N GLY A 44 -7.78 13.10 -12.15
CA GLY A 44 -8.93 13.84 -12.65
C GLY A 44 -10.22 13.04 -12.60
N LYS A 45 -11.25 13.53 -13.30
CA LYS A 45 -12.55 12.89 -13.38
C LYS A 45 -12.83 12.32 -14.77
N ALA A 46 -13.36 11.11 -14.80
CA ALA A 46 -13.90 10.47 -16.00
C ALA A 46 -15.24 9.81 -15.66
N VAL A 47 -16.15 9.76 -16.62
CA VAL A 47 -17.40 9.00 -16.51
C VAL A 47 -17.34 7.86 -17.52
N ILE A 48 -17.49 6.63 -17.03
CA ILE A 48 -17.61 5.45 -17.87
C ILE A 48 -19.08 5.24 -18.17
N THR A 49 -19.43 5.20 -19.45
CA THR A 49 -20.81 5.00 -19.92
C THR A 49 -20.91 3.64 -20.61
N ALA A 50 -21.86 2.82 -20.16
CA ALA A 50 -22.30 1.61 -20.83
C ALA A 50 -23.68 1.85 -21.43
N ALA A 51 -23.81 1.70 -22.74
CA ALA A 51 -25.08 1.78 -23.46
C ALA A 51 -25.49 0.40 -23.97
N ALA A 52 -26.77 0.06 -23.81
CA ALA A 52 -27.33 -1.17 -24.35
C ALA A 52 -27.19 -1.20 -25.88
N SER A 53 -26.84 -2.36 -26.42
CA SER A 53 -26.65 -2.58 -27.87
C SER A 53 -27.96 -2.91 -28.59
N ASP A 54 -29.02 -3.25 -27.85
CA ASP A 54 -30.34 -3.66 -28.34
C ASP A 54 -31.22 -2.49 -28.84
N GLY A 55 -30.70 -1.26 -28.83
CA GLY A 55 -31.44 -0.06 -29.26
C GLY A 55 -32.46 0.46 -28.25
N SER A 56 -32.52 -0.09 -27.03
CA SER A 56 -33.45 0.34 -25.97
C SER A 56 -33.19 1.75 -25.44
N GLY A 57 -32.01 2.33 -25.73
CA GLY A 57 -31.61 3.63 -25.20
C GLY A 57 -31.20 3.62 -23.72
N ILE A 58 -31.17 2.45 -23.09
CA ILE A 58 -30.75 2.30 -21.69
C ILE A 58 -29.26 2.56 -21.56
N VAL A 59 -28.89 3.41 -20.59
CA VAL A 59 -27.51 3.81 -20.30
C VAL A 59 -27.20 3.73 -18.81
N ALA A 60 -26.08 3.11 -18.47
CA ALA A 60 -25.49 3.12 -17.14
C ALA A 60 -24.24 4.01 -17.13
N ARG A 61 -24.03 4.75 -16.04
CA ARG A 61 -22.89 5.65 -15.86
C ARG A 61 -22.19 5.39 -14.54
N CYS A 62 -20.87 5.34 -14.57
CA CYS A 62 -20.01 5.22 -13.40
C CYS A 62 -19.02 6.40 -13.37
N GLU A 63 -19.00 7.16 -12.28
CA GLU A 63 -18.02 8.23 -12.09
C GLU A 63 -16.72 7.66 -11.51
N VAL A 64 -15.61 7.98 -12.17
CA VAL A 64 -14.25 7.70 -11.73
C VAL A 64 -13.60 9.03 -11.36
N ASN A 65 -13.32 9.21 -10.07
CA ASN A 65 -12.60 10.38 -9.56
C ASN A 65 -11.23 9.95 -9.06
N VAL A 66 -10.21 10.13 -9.89
CA VAL A 66 -8.82 9.78 -9.60
C VAL A 66 -8.18 10.93 -8.84
N LEU A 67 -8.01 10.75 -7.54
CA LEU A 67 -7.39 11.76 -6.68
C LEU A 67 -5.86 11.75 -6.80
N SER A 68 -5.29 10.60 -7.13
CA SER A 68 -3.85 10.38 -7.27
C SER A 68 -3.56 9.18 -8.17
N THR A 69 -2.50 9.27 -8.98
CA THR A 69 -1.97 8.16 -9.80
C THR A 69 -0.66 7.59 -9.28
N VAL A 70 -0.06 8.21 -8.26
CA VAL A 70 0.91 7.48 -7.45
C VAL A 70 0.16 6.35 -6.77
N ALA A 71 0.70 5.14 -6.87
CA ALA A 71 0.24 4.01 -6.09
C ALA A 71 0.02 4.49 -4.66
N ASN A 72 -1.04 4.00 -4.02
CA ASN A 72 -1.23 4.17 -2.60
C ASN A 72 -0.05 3.45 -1.91
N THR A 73 1.14 4.05 -1.88
CA THR A 73 1.92 3.97 -0.65
C THR A 73 0.96 4.56 0.35
N VAL A 74 0.39 3.67 1.15
CA VAL A 74 -0.35 4.03 2.34
C VAL A 74 0.37 5.25 2.92
N PRO A 75 -0.30 6.38 3.21
CA PRO A 75 0.39 7.53 3.82
C PRO A 75 1.13 7.15 5.11
N TYR A 76 0.78 5.99 5.67
CA TYR A 76 1.64 5.11 6.43
C TYR A 76 2.60 4.33 5.50
N ALA A 77 3.69 4.94 5.03
CA ALA A 77 4.92 4.14 5.01
C ALA A 77 4.99 3.56 6.43
N PRO A 78 5.11 2.23 6.66
CA PRO A 78 5.08 1.70 8.01
C PRO A 78 6.10 2.50 8.80
N GLN A 79 5.63 3.41 9.66
CA GLN A 79 6.55 4.25 10.41
C GLN A 79 7.42 3.27 11.17
N ALA A 80 8.71 3.58 11.31
CA ALA A 80 9.58 2.71 12.08
C ALA A 80 8.88 2.41 13.42
N LYS A 81 8.72 1.14 13.76
CA LYS A 81 8.17 0.74 15.05
C LYS A 81 9.30 0.16 15.88
N VAL A 82 9.35 0.57 17.13
CA VAL A 82 10.34 0.12 18.10
C VAL A 82 9.58 -0.26 19.35
N TYR A 83 9.72 -1.52 19.78
CA TYR A 83 9.12 -1.99 21.02
C TYR A 83 9.94 -3.13 21.60
N THR A 84 9.69 -3.46 22.86
CA THR A 84 10.39 -4.54 23.55
C THR A 84 9.39 -5.57 24.06
N VAL A 85 9.78 -6.84 23.99
CA VAL A 85 9.05 -7.96 24.62
C VAL A 85 10.10 -8.81 25.33
N GLY A 86 10.02 -8.88 26.67
CA GLY A 86 11.06 -9.51 27.47
C GLY A 86 12.45 -8.89 27.19
N PRO A 87 13.51 -9.69 26.99
CA PRO A 87 14.85 -9.18 26.72
C PRO A 87 15.07 -8.75 25.26
N THR A 88 14.04 -8.78 24.41
CA THR A 88 14.18 -8.61 22.96
C THR A 88 13.59 -7.29 22.49
N LEU A 89 14.41 -6.50 21.79
CA LEU A 89 14.01 -5.33 21.03
C LEU A 89 13.54 -5.77 19.65
N TYR A 90 12.35 -5.33 19.27
CA TYR A 90 11.75 -5.54 17.95
C TYR A 90 11.71 -4.23 17.18
N LEU A 91 12.07 -4.31 15.90
CA LEU A 91 12.14 -3.20 14.97
C LEU A 91 11.35 -3.58 13.71
N SER A 92 10.46 -2.70 13.27
CA SER A 92 9.78 -2.82 11.97
C SER A 92 10.12 -1.58 11.15
N LEU A 93 10.87 -1.73 10.06
CA LEU A 93 11.45 -0.61 9.32
C LEU A 93 10.94 -0.55 7.88
N PRO A 94 10.50 0.62 7.38
CA PRO A 94 10.04 0.76 6.00
C PRO A 94 11.18 0.70 4.98
N THR A 95 12.37 1.16 5.38
CA THR A 95 13.59 1.23 4.57
C THR A 95 14.78 0.79 5.41
N PRO A 96 15.91 0.40 4.80
CA PRO A 96 17.11 0.10 5.55
C PRO A 96 17.60 1.34 6.31
N GLU A 97 17.83 1.21 7.61
CA GLU A 97 18.20 2.32 8.50
C GLU A 97 19.35 1.94 9.42
N THR A 98 20.16 2.94 9.81
CA THR A 98 21.16 2.75 10.86
C THR A 98 20.46 2.81 12.22
N VAL A 99 20.59 1.73 12.99
CA VAL A 99 20.04 1.64 14.34
C VAL A 99 21.15 1.96 15.34
N GLN A 100 20.90 2.93 16.21
CA GLN A 100 21.81 3.30 17.30
C GLN A 100 21.11 3.11 18.63
N VAL A 101 21.74 2.35 19.52
CA VAL A 101 21.23 2.05 20.86
C VAL A 101 22.12 2.77 21.85
N TYR A 102 21.55 3.67 22.62
CA TYR A 102 22.23 4.42 23.67
C TYR A 102 21.74 3.97 25.05
N THR A 103 22.62 3.98 26.04
CA THR A 103 22.21 3.89 27.45
C THR A 103 21.49 5.17 27.87
N LEU A 104 20.77 5.15 29.01
CA LEU A 104 20.13 6.35 29.55
C LEU A 104 21.13 7.49 29.85
N ALA A 105 22.41 7.15 30.09
CA ALA A 105 23.50 8.12 30.28
C ALA A 105 24.01 8.73 28.96
N GLY A 106 23.47 8.31 27.80
CA GLY A 106 23.86 8.81 26.48
C GLY A 106 25.06 8.10 25.84
N THR A 107 25.60 7.05 26.47
CA THR A 107 26.70 6.26 25.88
C THR A 107 26.17 5.35 24.79
N LEU A 108 26.83 5.31 23.62
CA LEU A 108 26.49 4.37 22.55
C LEU A 108 26.78 2.93 23.02
N TYR A 109 25.73 2.13 23.18
CA TYR A 109 25.82 0.72 23.53
C TYR A 109 26.08 -0.15 22.30
N ARG A 110 25.32 0.08 21.21
CA ARG A 110 25.42 -0.70 19.97
C ARG A 110 24.97 0.10 18.76
N THR A 111 25.58 -0.16 17.61
CA THR A 111 25.16 0.36 16.30
C THR A 111 25.20 -0.73 15.24
N TRP A 112 24.24 -0.74 14.31
CA TRP A 112 24.25 -1.62 13.14
C TRP A 112 23.34 -1.09 12.03
N GLN A 113 23.52 -1.60 10.81
CA GLN A 113 22.61 -1.35 9.70
C GLN A 113 21.51 -2.42 9.71
N ALA A 114 20.25 -2.01 9.85
CA ALA A 114 19.10 -2.91 9.77
C ALA A 114 18.47 -2.83 8.36
N PRO A 115 18.11 -3.96 7.73
CA PRO A 115 17.36 -3.97 6.48
C PRO A 115 15.92 -3.47 6.70
N ALA A 116 15.22 -3.16 5.60
CA ALA A 116 13.77 -2.99 5.64
C ALA A 116 13.07 -4.29 6.07
N GLY A 117 11.92 -4.17 6.74
CA GLY A 117 11.17 -5.27 7.32
C GLY A 117 11.38 -5.40 8.83
N ASP A 118 11.05 -6.59 9.35
CA ASP A 118 11.10 -6.87 10.78
C ASP A 118 12.46 -7.46 11.17
N THR A 119 13.09 -6.88 12.20
CA THR A 119 14.30 -7.41 12.81
C THR A 119 14.18 -7.42 14.33
N SER A 120 14.95 -8.27 14.98
CA SER A 120 14.97 -8.36 16.43
C SER A 120 16.38 -8.54 16.97
N VAL A 121 16.59 -8.05 18.19
CA VAL A 121 17.88 -8.13 18.87
C VAL A 121 17.68 -8.26 20.37
N THR A 122 18.43 -9.17 20.99
CA THR A 122 18.44 -9.29 22.45
C THR A 122 19.29 -8.18 23.05
N LEU A 123 18.76 -7.53 24.08
CA LEU A 123 19.44 -6.53 24.89
C LEU A 123 19.46 -6.98 26.36
N PRO A 124 20.52 -6.67 27.11
CA PRO A 124 20.51 -6.83 28.56
C PRO A 124 19.40 -6.00 29.21
N ALA A 125 19.00 -6.38 30.43
CA ALA A 125 18.03 -5.62 31.21
C ALA A 125 18.53 -4.21 31.49
N GLY A 126 17.69 -3.20 31.22
CA GLY A 126 18.08 -1.80 31.32
C GLY A 126 17.15 -0.86 30.57
N THR A 127 17.43 0.43 30.65
CA THR A 127 16.70 1.47 29.90
C THR A 127 17.60 2.03 28.81
N TYR A 128 17.08 2.08 27.59
CA TYR A 128 17.82 2.48 26.40
C TYR A 128 17.07 3.55 25.60
N ILE A 129 17.82 4.36 24.87
CA ILE A 129 17.31 5.25 23.82
C ILE A 129 17.68 4.63 22.48
N ILE A 130 16.68 4.31 21.67
CA ILE A 130 16.83 3.72 20.34
C ILE A 130 16.61 4.82 19.32
N LYS A 131 17.61 5.07 18.47
CA LYS A 131 17.52 6.01 17.36
C LYS A 131 17.57 5.24 16.04
N VAL A 132 16.56 5.43 15.19
CA VAL A 132 16.44 4.80 13.87
C VAL A 132 15.83 5.79 12.89
N GLY A 133 16.62 6.24 11.92
CA GLY A 133 16.23 7.34 11.04
C GLY A 133 15.76 8.58 11.84
N PRO A 134 14.53 9.09 11.63
CA PRO A 134 13.96 10.19 12.39
C PRO A 134 13.38 9.79 13.75
N LEU A 135 13.19 8.48 14.01
CA LEU A 135 12.56 8.00 15.24
C LEU A 135 13.56 7.93 16.39
N THR A 136 13.14 8.41 17.56
CA THR A 136 13.86 8.24 18.82
C THR A 136 12.90 7.74 19.88
N GLU A 137 13.14 6.54 20.39
CA GLU A 137 12.25 5.87 21.36
C GLU A 137 13.01 5.48 22.62
N LYS A 138 12.38 5.69 23.78
CA LYS A 138 12.89 5.19 25.06
C LYS A 138 12.25 3.84 25.34
N VAL A 139 13.06 2.80 25.43
CA VAL A 139 12.60 1.45 25.74
C VAL A 139 13.15 0.99 27.08
N HIS A 140 12.35 0.21 27.81
CA HIS A 140 12.77 -0.47 29.03
C HIS A 140 12.75 -1.97 28.79
N VAL A 141 13.89 -2.61 29.00
CA VAL A 141 14.06 -4.06 28.90
C VAL A 141 14.00 -4.61 30.33
N PRO A 142 12.93 -5.35 30.70
CA PRO A 142 12.79 -5.94 32.02
C PRO A 142 13.87 -7.01 32.27
N ARG A 143 14.13 -7.28 33.56
CA ARG A 143 14.96 -8.41 33.99
C ARG A 143 14.30 -9.76 33.71
#